data_AF-A0A3N7HIQ4-F1
#
_entry.id   AF-A0A3N7HIQ4-F1
#
_cell.length_a   1.000
_cell.length_b   1.000
_cell.length_c   1.000
_cell.angle_alpha   90.00
_cell.angle_beta   90.00
_cell.angle_gamma   90.00
#
_symmetry.space_group_name_H-M   'P 1'
#
loop_
_entity.id
_entity.type
_entity.pdbx_description
1 polymer ?
#
loop_
_entity_poly.entity_id
_entity_poly.type
_entity_poly.pdbx_seq_one_letter_code
_entity_poly.pdbx_strand_id
1 'polypeptide(L)'
;MHSCKMLFNYAPPSLIKPVLHFTSSFALSPRAVPHPVNKIPLFHSLRIFRTFAAMSETNSASDSTPDHISGTWYSVPGLRLRDHRFTVPLDYSIDRNASPKISVFAREVVSVGKEEHLLPYLLYLQGGPGFECPRPTEASGWIHKACEEFRVILMDQRGTGLSVPLTPSSMSQLDSAEEVAEYLKYFRADNIVNDAEFIRVCLVPEAGPWTVLGQSYGGFCSVTYLSFAPQGLKQVLLTGGIPPIGNGCTADSVYRACYAQVIHQNEKYYKRFPQDVEIVHEVVKYLAESEGGGVLLPSGGLLTPRGLQTLGLSGLGSSSGFERVCTICLRGFGIL
;
A
#
# COMPACT_ATOMS: atom_id res chain seq x y z
N MET A 1 -33.24 -2.28 8.34
CA MET A 1 -33.99 -1.79 7.16
C MET A 1 -34.22 -0.29 7.32
N HIS A 2 -33.33 0.53 6.76
CA HIS A 2 -33.57 1.91 6.39
C HIS A 2 -32.56 2.22 5.27
N SER A 3 -33.08 2.54 4.09
CA SER A 3 -32.32 2.75 2.86
C SER A 3 -31.59 4.08 2.89
N CYS A 4 -30.27 4.06 2.77
CA CYS A 4 -29.46 5.26 2.58
C CYS A 4 -29.44 5.62 1.07
N LYS A 5 -30.46 6.36 0.62
CA LYS A 5 -30.46 7.05 -0.68
C LYS A 5 -30.33 8.55 -0.41
N MET A 6 -29.12 9.06 -0.51
CA MET A 6 -28.73 10.40 -0.96
C MET A 6 -27.32 10.67 -0.46
N LEU A 7 -26.39 10.98 -1.36
CA LEU A 7 -25.36 12.01 -1.21
C LEU A 7 -24.71 12.21 -2.59
N PHE A 8 -25.21 13.23 -3.28
CA PHE A 8 -24.63 13.80 -4.49
C PHE A 8 -23.54 14.82 -4.11
N ASN A 9 -22.53 14.92 -4.97
CA ASN A 9 -21.61 16.04 -5.14
C ASN A 9 -20.60 16.34 -4.03
N TYR A 10 -19.55 15.51 -3.87
CA TYR A 10 -18.20 15.99 -3.52
C TYR A 10 -17.15 15.05 -4.10
N ALA A 11 -16.78 15.26 -5.37
CA ALA A 11 -15.55 14.74 -5.96
C ALA A 11 -14.85 15.89 -6.70
N PRO A 12 -13.54 16.13 -6.50
CA PRO A 12 -12.84 17.24 -7.14
C PRO A 12 -12.72 16.99 -8.66
N PRO A 13 -12.95 18.00 -9.52
CA PRO A 13 -12.77 17.85 -10.96
C PRO A 13 -11.28 17.73 -11.34
N SER A 14 -11.01 16.79 -12.24
CA SER A 14 -9.71 16.52 -12.85
C SER A 14 -9.22 17.71 -13.67
N LEU A 15 -7.99 18.16 -13.42
CA LEU A 15 -7.32 19.23 -14.15
C LEU A 15 -6.58 18.66 -15.37
N ILE A 16 -7.12 18.94 -16.57
CA ILE A 16 -6.39 18.87 -17.84
C ILE A 16 -6.14 20.32 -18.32
N LYS A 17 -4.88 20.69 -18.55
CA LYS A 17 -4.47 21.95 -19.24
C LYS A 17 -4.65 21.81 -20.76
N PRO A 18 -4.90 22.91 -21.50
CA PRO A 18 -3.83 23.54 -22.30
C PRO A 18 -3.92 25.09 -22.39
N VAL A 19 -2.83 25.87 -22.19
CA VAL A 19 -1.84 26.43 -23.17
C VAL A 19 -2.12 27.91 -23.61
N LEU A 20 -1.11 28.76 -23.36
CA LEU A 20 -0.59 30.01 -24.01
C LEU A 20 -1.34 31.36 -24.00
N HIS A 21 -0.65 32.40 -23.48
CA HIS A 21 -0.10 33.61 -24.17
C HIS A 21 0.64 34.46 -23.11
N PHE A 22 1.96 34.76 -23.14
CA PHE A 22 2.87 35.52 -24.03
C PHE A 22 3.35 36.85 -23.40
N THR A 23 4.62 37.18 -23.69
CA THR A 23 5.45 38.41 -23.47
C THR A 23 6.58 38.21 -22.42
N SER A 24 7.86 38.50 -22.67
CA SER A 24 8.56 39.10 -23.82
C SER A 24 10.08 38.82 -23.77
N SER A 25 10.67 38.71 -24.97
CA SER A 25 12.03 39.16 -25.39
C SER A 25 13.30 38.52 -24.79
N PHE A 26 14.05 37.79 -25.63
CA PHE A 26 15.18 38.35 -26.37
C PHE A 26 15.57 37.44 -27.56
N ALA A 27 15.94 38.09 -28.65
CA ALA A 27 16.11 37.54 -29.99
C ALA A 27 17.43 36.78 -30.19
N LEU A 28 17.45 35.83 -31.11
CA LEU A 28 18.36 35.77 -32.27
C LEU A 28 17.97 34.58 -33.18
N SER A 29 17.71 34.90 -34.44
CA SER A 29 17.57 34.01 -35.61
C SER A 29 18.39 34.70 -36.74
N PRO A 30 18.68 34.10 -37.93
CA PRO A 30 17.93 33.02 -38.58
C PRO A 30 18.74 31.98 -39.40
N ARG A 31 18.11 30.84 -39.71
CA ARG A 31 17.94 30.38 -41.11
C ARG A 31 16.97 29.20 -41.19
N ALA A 32 15.99 29.34 -42.08
CA ALA A 32 14.92 28.40 -42.37
C ALA A 32 15.09 27.80 -43.77
N VAL A 33 14.70 26.53 -43.94
CA VAL A 33 14.11 25.98 -45.19
C VAL A 33 13.11 24.85 -44.80
N PRO A 34 11.92 24.73 -45.41
CA PRO A 34 10.79 23.94 -44.89
C PRO A 34 10.53 22.63 -45.68
N HIS A 35 9.87 21.64 -45.03
CA HIS A 35 9.13 20.54 -45.69
C HIS A 35 8.06 19.92 -44.76
N PRO A 36 7.05 19.20 -45.29
CA PRO A 36 5.64 19.44 -44.98
C PRO A 36 5.01 18.54 -43.90
N VAL A 37 3.86 19.01 -43.43
CA VAL A 37 2.96 18.44 -42.42
C VAL A 37 2.19 17.24 -42.97
N ASN A 38 2.31 16.08 -42.33
CA ASN A 38 1.39 14.96 -42.49
C ASN A 38 0.53 14.78 -41.23
N LYS A 39 -0.78 14.71 -41.45
CA LYS A 39 -1.83 14.47 -40.46
C LYS A 39 -1.73 13.03 -39.93
N ILE A 40 -1.74 12.84 -38.62
CA ILE A 40 -1.87 11.53 -37.97
C ILE A 40 -3.27 11.47 -37.34
N PRO A 41 -4.09 10.44 -37.61
CA PRO A 41 -5.41 10.32 -37.02
C PRO A 41 -5.33 9.76 -35.59
N LEU A 42 -6.17 10.30 -34.70
CA LEU A 42 -6.47 9.76 -33.38
C LEU A 42 -7.22 8.42 -33.52
N PHE A 43 -6.60 7.33 -33.11
CA PHE A 43 -7.29 6.06 -32.88
C PHE A 43 -7.70 5.96 -31.40
N HIS A 44 -8.99 6.10 -31.13
CA HIS A 44 -9.57 5.64 -29.86
C HIS A 44 -9.70 4.11 -29.90
N SER A 45 -8.88 3.41 -29.12
CA SER A 45 -9.05 1.98 -28.86
C SER A 45 -9.82 1.82 -27.56
N LEU A 46 -11.12 1.51 -27.66
CA LEU A 46 -11.89 0.94 -26.56
C LEU A 46 -11.45 -0.51 -26.39
N ARG A 47 -10.55 -0.78 -25.43
CA ARG A 47 -10.23 -2.15 -25.01
C ARG A 47 -11.11 -2.55 -23.84
N ILE A 48 -11.94 -3.57 -24.07
CA ILE A 48 -12.77 -4.23 -23.07
C ILE A 48 -11.83 -5.00 -22.14
N PHE A 49 -11.65 -4.52 -20.91
CA PHE A 49 -11.00 -5.31 -19.86
C PHE A 49 -11.89 -6.52 -19.56
N ARG A 50 -11.32 -7.73 -19.67
CA ARG A 50 -11.99 -8.95 -19.21
C ARG A 50 -12.20 -8.81 -17.70
N THR A 51 -13.46 -8.75 -17.29
CA THR A 51 -13.86 -8.73 -15.88
C THR A 51 -13.32 -9.98 -15.20
N PHE A 52 -12.55 -9.80 -14.11
CA PHE A 52 -12.18 -10.90 -13.23
C PHE A 52 -13.46 -11.49 -12.63
N ALA A 53 -13.90 -12.63 -13.16
CA ALA A 53 -15.07 -13.32 -12.67
C ALA A 53 -14.76 -13.97 -11.31
N ALA A 54 -15.15 -13.31 -10.23
CA ALA A 54 -15.59 -14.05 -9.06
C ALA A 54 -16.85 -14.82 -9.50
N MET A 55 -16.86 -16.15 -9.32
CA MET A 55 -18.04 -16.96 -9.64
C MET A 55 -19.22 -16.46 -8.79
N SER A 56 -20.18 -15.82 -9.46
CA SER A 56 -21.49 -15.49 -8.91
C SER A 56 -22.51 -16.02 -9.91
N GLU A 57 -23.36 -16.91 -9.44
CA GLU A 57 -24.48 -17.47 -10.18
C GLU A 57 -25.35 -16.38 -10.78
N THR A 58 -25.75 -16.57 -12.03
CA THR A 58 -26.67 -15.70 -12.75
C THR A 58 -28.07 -15.81 -12.16
N ASN A 59 -28.56 -14.73 -11.56
CA ASN A 59 -29.98 -14.45 -11.50
C ASN A 59 -30.25 -12.99 -11.85
N SER A 60 -31.04 -12.81 -12.89
CA SER A 60 -31.54 -11.53 -13.39
C SER A 60 -32.56 -10.94 -12.42
N ALA A 61 -32.11 -10.01 -11.59
CA ALA A 61 -32.92 -9.00 -10.94
C ALA A 61 -32.02 -7.79 -10.69
N SER A 62 -32.56 -6.59 -10.87
CA SER A 62 -31.91 -5.31 -10.58
C SER A 62 -31.69 -5.12 -9.08
N ASP A 63 -30.88 -5.97 -8.47
CA ASP A 63 -30.56 -5.91 -7.05
C ASP A 63 -29.29 -5.09 -6.91
N SER A 64 -29.44 -3.80 -6.61
CA SER A 64 -28.30 -2.93 -6.31
C SER A 64 -27.65 -3.48 -5.04
N THR A 65 -26.62 -4.31 -5.18
CA THR A 65 -25.81 -4.77 -4.05
C THR A 65 -25.37 -3.53 -3.27
N PRO A 66 -25.56 -3.48 -1.95
CA PRO A 66 -25.20 -2.31 -1.18
C PRO A 66 -23.71 -2.01 -1.33
N ASP A 67 -23.38 -0.74 -1.56
CA ASP A 67 -22.00 -0.28 -1.71
C ASP A 67 -21.17 -0.47 -0.42
N HIS A 68 -21.83 -0.74 0.70
CA HIS A 68 -21.23 -0.98 2.01
C HIS A 68 -22.00 -2.07 2.76
N ILE A 69 -21.26 -3.08 3.22
CA ILE A 69 -21.76 -4.15 4.09
C ILE A 69 -20.98 -4.08 5.39
N SER A 70 -21.72 -4.07 6.51
CA SER A 70 -21.16 -4.16 7.85
C SER A 70 -21.46 -5.54 8.44
N GLY A 71 -20.43 -6.21 8.95
CA GLY A 71 -20.55 -7.45 9.70
C GLY A 71 -21.12 -7.24 11.09
N THR A 72 -21.19 -8.33 11.86
CA THR A 72 -21.53 -8.27 13.29
C THR A 72 -20.29 -7.96 14.13
N TRP A 73 -20.51 -7.41 15.32
CA TRP A 73 -19.44 -7.24 16.29
C TRP A 73 -18.99 -8.58 16.86
N TYR A 74 -17.69 -8.74 17.05
CA TYR A 74 -17.08 -9.82 17.81
C TYR A 74 -15.98 -9.28 18.74
N SER A 75 -15.51 -10.13 19.65
CA SER A 75 -14.61 -9.73 20.73
C SER A 75 -13.27 -10.42 20.61
N VAL A 76 -12.23 -9.67 20.97
CA VAL A 76 -10.93 -10.19 21.39
C VAL A 76 -10.60 -9.57 22.75
N PRO A 77 -9.64 -10.08 23.55
CA PRO A 77 -9.31 -9.50 24.85
C PRO A 77 -9.09 -7.99 24.77
N GLY A 78 -9.94 -7.22 25.47
CA GLY A 78 -9.86 -5.75 25.53
C GLY A 78 -10.42 -4.97 24.34
N LEU A 79 -10.78 -5.60 23.22
CA LEU A 79 -11.31 -4.91 22.03
C LEU A 79 -12.62 -5.51 21.50
N ARG A 80 -13.40 -4.66 20.83
CA ARG A 80 -14.51 -5.05 19.97
C ARG A 80 -14.19 -4.71 18.54
N LEU A 81 -14.47 -5.67 17.66
CA LEU A 81 -14.10 -5.64 16.26
C LEU A 81 -15.33 -5.86 15.39
N ARG A 82 -15.41 -5.16 14.26
CA ARG A 82 -16.42 -5.39 13.23
C ARG A 82 -15.79 -5.22 11.86
N ASP A 83 -16.15 -6.11 10.96
CA ASP A 83 -15.60 -6.13 9.62
C ASP A 83 -16.53 -5.39 8.65
N HIS A 84 -15.95 -4.64 7.73
CA HIS A 84 -16.65 -3.91 6.68
C HIS A 84 -16.14 -4.33 5.31
N ARG A 85 -17.05 -4.35 4.33
CA ARG A 85 -16.73 -4.48 2.91
C ARG A 85 -17.39 -3.35 2.14
N PHE A 86 -16.61 -2.71 1.29
CA PHE A 86 -17.03 -1.61 0.43
C PHE A 86 -16.88 -2.02 -1.02
N THR A 87 -17.84 -1.64 -1.86
CA THR A 87 -17.80 -1.83 -3.30
C THR A 87 -17.42 -0.50 -3.96
N VAL A 88 -16.19 -0.44 -4.46
CA VAL A 88 -15.57 0.78 -4.97
C VAL A 88 -15.18 0.63 -6.45
N PRO A 89 -15.08 1.73 -7.22
CA PRO A 89 -14.48 1.71 -8.55
C PRO A 89 -13.05 1.16 -8.55
N LEU A 90 -12.71 0.37 -9.56
CA LEU A 90 -11.33 0.05 -9.90
C LEU A 90 -10.64 1.31 -10.43
N ASP A 91 -11.29 1.98 -11.39
CA ASP A 91 -10.84 3.22 -12.00
C ASP A 91 -11.74 4.38 -11.57
N TYR A 92 -11.17 5.33 -10.84
CA TYR A 92 -11.87 6.55 -10.40
C TYR A 92 -11.84 7.69 -11.42
N SER A 93 -11.13 7.52 -12.55
CA SER A 93 -11.03 8.56 -13.59
C SER A 93 -12.22 8.56 -14.57
N ILE A 94 -13.01 7.49 -14.58
CA ILE A 94 -14.21 7.34 -15.40
C ILE A 94 -15.47 7.33 -14.53
N ASP A 95 -16.63 7.38 -15.18
CA ASP A 95 -17.92 7.37 -14.49
C ASP A 95 -18.04 6.16 -13.55
N ARG A 96 -18.53 6.41 -12.33
CA ARG A 96 -18.65 5.40 -11.28
C ARG A 96 -19.49 4.22 -11.72
N ASN A 97 -20.54 4.40 -12.52
CA ASN A 97 -21.40 3.30 -12.94
C ASN A 97 -20.80 2.49 -14.10
N ALA A 98 -19.91 3.11 -14.88
CA ALA A 98 -19.18 2.44 -15.96
C ALA A 98 -17.91 1.73 -15.48
N SER A 99 -17.33 2.18 -14.36
CA SER A 99 -16.09 1.60 -13.82
C SER A 99 -16.28 0.20 -13.25
N PRO A 100 -15.42 -0.78 -13.60
CA PRO A 100 -15.39 -2.08 -12.93
C PRO A 100 -15.28 -1.91 -11.42
N LYS A 101 -15.85 -2.84 -10.65
CA LYS A 101 -15.89 -2.75 -9.19
C LYS A 101 -14.91 -3.72 -8.53
N ILE A 102 -14.32 -3.28 -7.43
CA ILE A 102 -13.53 -4.10 -6.52
C ILE A 102 -14.10 -4.01 -5.10
N SER A 103 -13.83 -5.04 -4.30
CA SER A 103 -14.15 -5.03 -2.87
C SER A 103 -12.95 -4.53 -2.07
N VAL A 104 -13.18 -3.56 -1.19
CA VAL A 104 -12.20 -3.11 -0.20
C VAL A 104 -12.68 -3.48 1.20
N PHE A 105 -11.79 -4.06 1.98
CA PHE A 105 -12.02 -4.49 3.34
C PHE A 105 -11.47 -3.45 4.33
N ALA A 106 -12.24 -3.18 5.38
CA ALA A 106 -11.73 -2.48 6.55
C ALA A 106 -12.25 -3.13 7.83
N ARG A 107 -11.46 -3.10 8.89
CA ARG A 107 -11.85 -3.53 10.22
C ARG A 107 -11.99 -2.35 11.15
N GLU A 108 -13.15 -2.20 11.73
CA GLU A 108 -13.45 -1.23 12.77
C GLU A 108 -13.10 -1.82 14.13
N VAL A 109 -12.40 -1.03 14.95
CA VAL A 109 -11.85 -1.43 16.25
C VAL A 109 -12.16 -0.37 17.29
N VAL A 110 -12.71 -0.80 18.41
CA VAL A 110 -12.93 0.03 19.60
C VAL A 110 -12.57 -0.75 20.86
N SER A 111 -12.35 -0.04 21.96
CA SER A 111 -12.28 -0.68 23.28
C SER A 111 -13.62 -1.33 23.62
N VAL A 112 -13.61 -2.43 24.37
CA VAL A 112 -14.84 -3.05 24.90
C VAL A 112 -15.69 -2.02 25.65
N GLY A 113 -16.99 -1.98 25.37
CA GLY A 113 -17.94 -1.05 25.99
C GLY A 113 -18.05 0.30 25.27
N LYS A 114 -17.29 0.56 24.20
CA LYS A 114 -17.33 1.80 23.41
C LYS A 114 -17.99 1.66 22.03
N GLU A 115 -18.65 0.55 21.75
CA GLU A 115 -19.28 0.24 20.45
C GLU A 115 -20.27 1.32 20.00
N GLU A 116 -21.03 1.86 20.95
CA GLU A 116 -22.05 2.89 20.70
C GLU A 116 -21.59 4.31 21.09
N HIS A 117 -20.33 4.45 21.55
CA HIS A 117 -19.79 5.76 21.91
C HIS A 117 -19.45 6.57 20.65
N LEU A 118 -19.78 7.86 20.71
CA LEU A 118 -19.36 8.85 19.71
C LEU A 118 -17.89 9.19 19.92
N LEU A 119 -17.02 8.52 19.16
CA LEU A 119 -15.57 8.73 19.17
C LEU A 119 -15.10 9.33 17.85
N PRO A 120 -14.04 10.16 17.85
CA PRO A 120 -13.37 10.52 16.60
C PRO A 120 -12.81 9.27 15.90
N TYR A 121 -12.81 9.30 14.57
CA TYR A 121 -12.29 8.20 13.77
C TYR A 121 -10.80 8.38 13.50
N LEU A 122 -10.07 7.26 13.51
CA LEU A 122 -8.67 7.18 13.12
C LEU A 122 -8.51 6.12 12.05
N LEU A 123 -8.19 6.53 10.81
CA LEU A 123 -7.78 5.59 9.76
C LEU A 123 -6.31 5.26 9.93
N TYR A 124 -6.00 3.97 9.94
CA TYR A 124 -4.63 3.48 9.85
C TYR A 124 -4.30 3.07 8.41
N LEU A 125 -3.21 3.62 7.88
CA LEU A 125 -2.63 3.27 6.59
C LEU A 125 -1.35 2.49 6.82
N GLN A 126 -1.39 1.19 6.47
CA GLN A 126 -0.29 0.25 6.64
C GLN A 126 0.86 0.51 5.66
N GLY A 127 2.07 0.19 6.11
CA GLY A 127 3.28 0.22 5.30
C GLY A 127 3.48 -0.98 4.38
N GLY A 128 4.72 -1.15 3.92
CA GLY A 128 5.07 -2.12 2.89
C GLY A 128 5.72 -1.43 1.70
N PRO A 129 5.02 -1.20 0.57
CA PRO A 129 3.62 -1.56 0.22
C PRO A 129 3.36 -3.07 0.16
N GLY A 130 2.12 -3.48 -0.11
CA GLY A 130 1.78 -4.88 -0.42
C GLY A 130 1.39 -5.75 0.78
N PHE A 131 1.31 -5.17 1.99
CA PHE A 131 0.86 -5.88 3.19
C PHE A 131 -0.53 -5.41 3.61
N GLU A 132 -1.32 -6.35 4.12
CA GLU A 132 -2.60 -6.06 4.77
C GLU A 132 -2.41 -5.34 6.12
N CYS A 133 -3.47 -4.68 6.58
CA CYS A 133 -3.48 -4.12 7.92
C CYS A 133 -3.35 -5.21 9.01
N PRO A 134 -2.79 -4.89 10.19
CA PRO A 134 -2.70 -5.85 11.28
C PRO A 134 -4.08 -6.38 11.67
N ARG A 135 -4.12 -7.65 12.09
CA ARG A 135 -5.32 -8.30 12.64
C ARG A 135 -5.16 -8.38 14.15
N PRO A 136 -5.65 -7.40 14.93
CA PRO A 136 -5.46 -7.41 16.37
C PRO A 136 -6.18 -8.62 16.99
N THR A 137 -5.44 -9.39 17.79
CA THR A 137 -5.96 -10.53 18.56
C THR A 137 -6.18 -10.19 20.03
N GLU A 138 -5.81 -8.98 20.46
CA GLU A 138 -6.00 -8.43 21.80
C GLU A 138 -5.73 -6.91 21.78
N ALA A 139 -6.06 -6.23 22.88
CA ALA A 139 -5.66 -4.86 23.14
C ALA A 139 -4.16 -4.79 23.49
N SER A 140 -3.31 -4.56 22.48
CA SER A 140 -1.87 -4.37 22.67
C SER A 140 -1.30 -3.23 21.84
N GLY A 141 -0.08 -2.83 22.17
CA GLY A 141 0.71 -1.83 21.44
C GLY A 141 -0.02 -0.49 21.24
N TRP A 142 0.17 0.10 20.06
CA TRP A 142 -0.43 1.39 19.73
C TRP A 142 -1.95 1.30 19.53
N ILE A 143 -2.49 0.14 19.14
CA ILE A 143 -3.94 -0.03 18.91
C ILE A 143 -4.69 0.11 20.23
N HIS A 144 -4.20 -0.50 21.31
CA HIS A 144 -4.78 -0.33 22.64
C HIS A 144 -4.84 1.14 23.03
N LYS A 145 -3.71 1.85 22.91
CA LYS A 145 -3.66 3.28 23.26
C LYS A 145 -4.57 4.13 22.38
N ALA A 146 -4.62 3.88 21.07
CA ALA A 146 -5.49 4.61 20.16
C ALA A 146 -6.98 4.38 20.48
N CYS A 147 -7.38 3.17 20.85
CA CYS A 147 -8.77 2.84 21.19
C CYS A 147 -9.26 3.44 22.53
N GLU A 148 -8.37 4.08 23.30
CA GLU A 148 -8.77 4.90 24.45
C GLU A 148 -9.51 6.16 23.98
N GLU A 149 -9.13 6.73 22.84
CA GLU A 149 -9.59 8.04 22.37
C GLU A 149 -10.30 7.99 21.01
N PHE A 150 -10.03 6.96 20.20
CA PHE A 150 -10.50 6.85 18.83
C PHE A 150 -11.29 5.56 18.58
N ARG A 151 -12.14 5.62 17.55
CA ARG A 151 -12.60 4.47 16.79
C ARG A 151 -11.63 4.24 15.64
N VAL A 152 -10.88 3.15 15.70
CA VAL A 152 -9.80 2.87 14.75
C VAL A 152 -10.34 2.07 13.56
N ILE A 153 -10.01 2.53 12.35
CA ILE A 153 -10.32 1.85 11.09
C ILE A 153 -9.02 1.31 10.50
N LEU A 154 -8.91 -0.01 10.45
CA LEU A 154 -7.79 -0.75 9.86
C LEU A 154 -8.18 -1.14 8.43
N MET A 155 -7.73 -0.37 7.44
CA MET A 155 -8.10 -0.58 6.04
C MET A 155 -7.04 -1.40 5.32
N ASP A 156 -7.44 -2.53 4.73
CA ASP A 156 -6.59 -3.18 3.74
C ASP A 156 -6.60 -2.32 2.49
N GLN A 157 -5.46 -1.71 2.15
CA GLN A 157 -5.36 -0.96 0.92
C GLN A 157 -5.67 -1.88 -0.28
N ARG A 158 -6.32 -1.36 -1.32
CA ARG A 158 -6.58 -2.10 -2.56
C ARG A 158 -5.33 -2.87 -3.01
N GLY A 159 -5.50 -4.12 -3.40
CA GLY A 159 -4.38 -4.98 -3.80
C GLY A 159 -3.74 -5.77 -2.66
N THR A 160 -4.21 -5.60 -1.42
CA THR A 160 -3.65 -6.27 -0.23
C THR A 160 -4.73 -7.01 0.57
N GLY A 161 -4.32 -8.03 1.33
CA GLY A 161 -5.20 -8.73 2.27
C GLY A 161 -6.53 -9.19 1.68
N LEU A 162 -7.62 -8.70 2.26
CA LEU A 162 -8.99 -9.01 1.86
C LEU A 162 -9.57 -8.02 0.84
N SER A 163 -8.74 -7.08 0.34
CA SER A 163 -9.09 -6.04 -0.65
C SER A 163 -8.56 -6.36 -2.05
N VAL A 164 -9.04 -7.46 -2.65
CA VAL A 164 -8.61 -7.96 -3.99
C VAL A 164 -7.09 -8.10 -4.07
N PRO A 165 -6.48 -9.07 -3.36
CA PRO A 165 -5.03 -9.17 -3.26
C PRO A 165 -4.38 -9.45 -4.62
N LEU A 166 -3.33 -8.69 -4.93
CA LEU A 166 -2.52 -8.91 -6.12
C LEU A 166 -1.54 -10.04 -5.86
N THR A 167 -1.73 -11.16 -6.55
CA THR A 167 -0.89 -12.37 -6.45
C THR A 167 -0.21 -12.69 -7.78
N PRO A 168 0.91 -13.44 -7.78
CA PRO A 168 1.52 -13.91 -9.03
C PRO A 168 0.52 -14.61 -9.95
N SER A 169 -0.36 -15.45 -9.39
CA SER A 169 -1.40 -16.15 -10.12
C SER A 169 -2.46 -15.22 -10.74
N SER A 170 -2.85 -14.14 -10.03
CA SER A 170 -3.76 -13.15 -10.61
C SER A 170 -3.10 -12.32 -11.71
N MET A 171 -1.81 -12.03 -11.59
CA MET A 171 -1.08 -11.24 -12.59
C MET A 171 -0.74 -12.06 -13.83
N SER A 172 -0.57 -13.38 -13.72
CA SER A 172 -0.36 -14.27 -14.86
C SER A 172 -1.59 -14.47 -15.75
N GLN A 173 -2.75 -13.93 -15.35
CA GLN A 173 -3.96 -13.93 -16.18
C GLN A 173 -3.98 -12.80 -17.22
N LEU A 174 -3.06 -11.83 -17.12
CA LEU A 174 -2.90 -10.75 -18.08
C LEU A 174 -1.92 -11.18 -19.17
N ASP A 175 -2.20 -10.80 -20.42
CA ASP A 175 -1.54 -11.38 -21.59
C ASP A 175 -0.16 -10.74 -21.87
N SER A 176 0.16 -9.61 -21.23
CA SER A 176 1.41 -8.87 -21.43
C SER A 176 1.87 -8.08 -20.21
N ALA A 177 3.17 -7.75 -20.16
CA ALA A 177 3.75 -6.92 -19.11
C ALA A 177 3.17 -5.49 -19.12
N GLU A 178 2.83 -4.97 -20.30
CA GLU A 178 2.17 -3.69 -20.49
C GLU A 178 0.79 -3.69 -19.85
N GLU A 179 0.00 -4.75 -20.04
CA GLU A 179 -1.32 -4.88 -19.41
C GLU A 179 -1.23 -5.00 -17.89
N VAL A 180 -0.24 -5.74 -17.37
CA VAL A 180 0.06 -5.77 -15.93
C VAL A 180 0.38 -4.37 -15.41
N ALA A 181 1.26 -3.63 -16.10
CA ALA A 181 1.64 -2.28 -15.70
C ALA A 181 0.45 -1.31 -15.70
N GLU A 182 -0.40 -1.34 -16.73
CA GLU A 182 -1.62 -0.54 -16.79
C GLU A 182 -2.59 -0.91 -15.67
N TYR A 183 -2.80 -2.19 -15.40
CA TYR A 183 -3.67 -2.64 -14.32
C TYR A 183 -3.17 -2.21 -12.94
N LEU A 184 -1.86 -2.31 -12.68
CA LEU A 184 -1.24 -1.92 -11.42
C LEU A 184 -1.36 -0.41 -11.13
N LYS A 185 -1.57 0.44 -12.14
CA LYS A 185 -1.81 1.88 -11.90
C LYS A 185 -3.04 2.13 -11.04
N TYR A 186 -4.06 1.27 -11.14
CA TYR A 186 -5.27 1.40 -10.34
C TYR A 186 -5.07 1.10 -8.86
N PHE A 187 -3.91 0.58 -8.46
CA PHE A 187 -3.58 0.17 -7.09
C PHE A 187 -2.65 1.17 -6.36
N ARG A 188 -2.40 2.33 -6.97
CA ARG A 188 -1.52 3.36 -6.43
C ARG A 188 -2.16 4.18 -5.30
N ALA A 189 -1.32 4.94 -4.61
CA ALA A 189 -1.68 5.81 -3.49
C ALA A 189 -2.85 6.76 -3.78
N ASP A 190 -2.94 7.33 -4.99
CA ASP A 190 -4.05 8.19 -5.40
C ASP A 190 -5.41 7.48 -5.29
N ASN A 191 -5.46 6.25 -5.77
CA ASN A 191 -6.66 5.43 -5.72
C ASN A 191 -6.93 4.84 -4.31
N ILE A 192 -5.88 4.57 -3.53
CA ILE A 192 -6.02 4.23 -2.09
C ILE A 192 -6.68 5.39 -1.33
N VAL A 193 -6.32 6.64 -1.63
CA VAL A 193 -6.94 7.84 -1.03
C VAL A 193 -8.41 7.96 -1.43
N ASN A 194 -8.75 7.65 -2.69
CA ASN A 194 -10.14 7.62 -3.14
C ASN A 194 -10.98 6.56 -2.40
N ASP A 195 -10.41 5.39 -2.09
CA ASP A 195 -11.08 4.39 -1.24
C ASP A 195 -11.28 4.91 0.18
N ALA A 196 -10.25 5.55 0.73
CA ALA A 196 -10.29 6.11 2.08
C ALA A 196 -11.39 7.19 2.21
N GLU A 197 -11.50 8.12 1.26
CA GLU A 197 -12.58 9.10 1.23
C GLU A 197 -13.96 8.44 1.10
N PHE A 198 -14.08 7.41 0.26
CA PHE A 198 -15.33 6.65 0.14
C PHE A 198 -15.74 6.02 1.48
N ILE A 199 -14.80 5.35 2.15
CA ILE A 199 -14.99 4.73 3.46
C ILE A 199 -15.34 5.78 4.52
N ARG A 200 -14.67 6.94 4.50
CA ARG A 200 -14.92 8.04 5.43
C ARG A 200 -16.35 8.54 5.33
N VAL A 201 -16.83 8.79 4.11
CA VAL A 201 -18.21 9.25 3.86
C VAL A 201 -19.23 8.20 4.31
N CYS A 202 -18.93 6.91 4.16
CA CYS A 202 -19.82 5.84 4.61
C CYS A 202 -19.85 5.63 6.13
N LEU A 203 -18.70 5.74 6.80
CA LEU A 203 -18.55 5.36 8.21
C LEU A 203 -18.66 6.52 9.19
N VAL A 204 -18.14 7.70 8.82
CA VAL A 204 -18.05 8.83 9.75
C VAL A 204 -19.38 9.59 9.73
N PRO A 205 -20.02 9.83 10.90
CA PRO A 205 -21.23 10.64 10.98
C PRO A 205 -21.08 11.98 10.26
N GLU A 206 -22.10 12.33 9.47
CA GLU A 206 -22.15 13.56 8.67
C GLU A 206 -20.98 13.72 7.68
N ALA A 207 -20.28 12.63 7.36
CA ALA A 207 -19.02 12.66 6.61
C ALA A 207 -18.04 13.70 7.18
N GLY A 208 -17.90 13.75 8.51
CA GLY A 208 -16.92 14.59 9.18
C GLY A 208 -15.47 14.19 8.86
N PRO A 209 -14.49 15.07 9.14
CA PRO A 209 -13.08 14.76 8.94
C PRO A 209 -12.58 13.76 9.98
N TRP A 210 -11.63 12.90 9.59
CA TRP A 210 -11.00 11.91 10.49
C TRP A 210 -9.49 12.14 10.64
N THR A 211 -8.89 11.46 11.61
CA THR A 211 -7.42 11.45 11.76
C THR A 211 -6.84 10.31 10.94
N VAL A 212 -5.68 10.51 10.32
CA VAL A 212 -4.94 9.45 9.62
C VAL A 212 -3.63 9.17 10.34
N LEU A 213 -3.32 7.88 10.53
CA LEU A 213 -2.02 7.39 11.00
C LEU A 213 -1.38 6.59 9.88
N GLY A 214 -0.32 7.11 9.28
CA GLY A 214 0.43 6.47 8.19
C GLY A 214 1.75 5.88 8.67
N GLN A 215 1.96 4.59 8.39
CA GLN A 215 3.21 3.90 8.70
C GLN A 215 3.95 3.56 7.41
N SER A 216 5.23 3.92 7.29
CA SER A 216 6.05 3.60 6.10
C SER A 216 5.32 3.95 4.78
N TYR A 217 5.07 3.03 3.85
CA TYR A 217 4.27 3.33 2.64
C TYR A 217 2.90 3.99 2.93
N GLY A 218 2.28 3.69 4.07
CA GLY A 218 1.10 4.42 4.53
C GLY A 218 1.34 5.91 4.77
N GLY A 219 2.56 6.32 5.08
CA GLY A 219 3.00 7.72 5.10
C GLY A 219 3.01 8.35 3.70
N PHE A 220 3.42 7.61 2.66
CA PHE A 220 3.33 8.07 1.25
C PHE A 220 1.85 8.28 0.88
N CYS A 221 0.99 7.34 1.26
CA CYS A 221 -0.46 7.47 1.07
C CYS A 221 -1.02 8.67 1.86
N SER A 222 -0.53 8.92 3.07
CA SER A 222 -0.98 10.03 3.92
C SER A 222 -0.62 11.41 3.32
N VAL A 223 0.60 11.57 2.78
CA VAL A 223 1.01 12.81 2.09
C VAL A 223 0.25 12.98 0.77
N THR A 224 -0.05 11.87 0.09
CA THR A 224 -0.93 11.85 -1.09
C THR A 224 -2.35 12.32 -0.72
N TYR A 225 -2.86 11.89 0.43
CA TYR A 225 -4.17 12.30 0.96
C TYR A 225 -4.22 13.80 1.24
N LEU A 226 -3.20 14.35 1.91
CA LEU A 226 -3.07 15.78 2.14
C LEU A 226 -3.09 16.61 0.84
N SER A 227 -2.63 16.02 -0.27
CA SER A 227 -2.59 16.69 -1.57
C SER A 227 -3.92 16.63 -2.32
N PHE A 228 -4.63 15.51 -2.25
CA PHE A 228 -5.83 15.26 -3.07
C PHE A 228 -7.16 15.51 -2.35
N ALA A 229 -7.24 15.28 -1.04
CA ALA A 229 -8.48 15.42 -0.27
C ALA A 229 -8.24 15.95 1.17
N PRO A 230 -7.55 17.09 1.34
CA PRO A 230 -7.24 17.64 2.67
C PRO A 230 -8.47 17.96 3.52
N GLN A 231 -9.62 18.27 2.90
CA GLN A 231 -10.87 18.55 3.59
C GLN A 231 -11.43 17.37 4.39
N GLY A 232 -11.06 16.13 4.02
CA GLY A 232 -11.45 14.93 4.75
C GLY A 232 -10.61 14.67 6.00
N LEU A 233 -9.58 15.48 6.24
CA LEU A 233 -8.56 15.22 7.25
C LEU A 233 -8.62 16.24 8.39
N LYS A 234 -8.70 15.73 9.61
CA LYS A 234 -8.55 16.51 10.84
C LYS A 234 -7.07 16.67 11.21
N GLN A 235 -6.31 15.58 11.12
CA GLN A 235 -4.89 15.52 11.42
C GLN A 235 -4.25 14.31 10.73
N VAL A 236 -2.95 14.41 10.43
CA VAL A 236 -2.15 13.31 9.89
C VAL A 236 -0.95 13.05 10.81
N LEU A 237 -0.80 11.80 11.24
CA LEU A 237 0.28 11.30 12.07
C LEU A 237 1.17 10.40 11.21
N LEU A 238 2.46 10.72 11.10
CA LEU A 238 3.40 9.96 10.27
C LEU A 238 4.38 9.17 11.14
N THR A 239 4.43 7.86 10.95
CA THR A 239 5.40 6.95 11.58
C THR A 239 6.40 6.44 10.53
N GLY A 240 7.05 7.40 9.88
CA GLY A 240 7.95 7.17 8.75
C GLY A 240 7.26 7.18 7.40
N GLY A 241 8.06 7.07 6.34
CA GLY A 241 7.58 7.06 4.95
C GLY A 241 7.17 8.44 4.44
N ILE A 242 8.18 9.27 4.19
CA ILE A 242 8.01 10.59 3.57
C ILE A 242 8.38 10.45 2.09
N PRO A 243 7.46 10.76 1.16
CA PRO A 243 7.79 10.72 -0.26
C PRO A 243 8.85 11.80 -0.58
N PRO A 244 9.82 11.50 -1.44
CA PRO A 244 10.85 12.46 -1.79
C PRO A 244 10.26 13.61 -2.64
N ILE A 245 10.83 14.80 -2.52
CA ILE A 245 10.39 16.00 -3.23
C ILE A 245 11.43 16.35 -4.31
N GLY A 246 10.99 16.44 -5.57
CA GLY A 246 11.80 16.96 -6.68
C GLY A 246 12.07 15.98 -7.82
N ASN A 247 12.62 16.51 -8.92
CA ASN A 247 13.05 15.73 -10.07
C ASN A 247 14.33 14.94 -9.73
N GLY A 248 14.44 13.70 -10.21
CA GLY A 248 15.63 12.85 -9.98
C GLY A 248 15.56 11.94 -8.74
N CYS A 249 14.47 11.99 -7.97
CA CYS A 249 14.18 11.05 -6.88
C CYS A 249 13.69 9.70 -7.42
N THR A 250 14.56 9.00 -8.13
CA THR A 250 14.32 7.62 -8.56
C THR A 250 14.44 6.66 -7.37
N ALA A 251 13.86 5.47 -7.50
CA ALA A 251 14.04 4.40 -6.51
C ALA A 251 15.53 4.15 -6.26
N ASP A 252 16.35 4.11 -7.31
CA ASP A 252 17.80 3.89 -7.18
C ASP A 252 18.50 4.99 -6.37
N SER A 253 18.11 6.26 -6.53
CA SER A 253 18.68 7.36 -5.76
C SER A 253 18.36 7.20 -4.27
N VAL A 254 17.13 6.78 -3.94
CA VAL A 254 16.71 6.51 -2.56
C VAL A 254 17.50 5.32 -1.99
N TYR A 255 17.62 4.22 -2.73
CA TYR A 255 18.39 3.06 -2.29
C TYR A 255 19.88 3.38 -2.10
N ARG A 256 20.50 4.10 -3.04
CA ARG A 256 21.90 4.54 -2.93
C ARG A 256 22.14 5.37 -1.67
N ALA A 257 21.23 6.26 -1.31
CA ALA A 257 21.33 7.05 -0.09
C ALA A 257 21.32 6.17 1.19
N CYS A 258 20.65 5.02 1.15
CA CYS A 258 20.59 4.08 2.28
C CYS A 258 21.86 3.22 2.43
N TYR A 259 22.70 3.07 1.40
CA TYR A 259 23.86 2.17 1.44
C TYR A 259 24.84 2.50 2.56
N ALA A 260 25.14 3.79 2.78
CA ALA A 260 26.01 4.22 3.86
C ALA A 260 25.47 3.81 5.24
N GLN A 261 24.14 3.90 5.44
CA GLN A 261 23.51 3.48 6.68
C GLN A 261 23.51 1.97 6.85
N VAL A 262 23.31 1.21 5.77
CA VAL A 262 23.40 -0.27 5.81
C VAL A 262 24.81 -0.70 6.20
N ILE A 263 25.85 -0.10 5.62
CA ILE A 263 27.25 -0.38 5.99
C ILE A 263 27.47 -0.10 7.47
N HIS A 264 27.07 1.08 7.95
CA HIS A 264 27.19 1.47 9.36
C HIS A 264 26.49 0.49 10.32
N GLN A 265 25.31 -0.01 9.97
CA GLN A 265 24.61 -0.99 10.81
C GLN A 265 25.29 -2.36 10.80
N ASN A 266 25.87 -2.79 9.68
CA ASN A 266 26.68 -4.01 9.61
C ASN A 266 27.94 -3.89 10.49
N GLU A 267 28.65 -2.77 10.42
CA GLU A 267 29.83 -2.50 11.26
C GLU A 267 29.48 -2.54 12.75
N LYS A 268 28.37 -1.90 13.14
CA LYS A 268 27.86 -1.95 14.52
C LYS A 268 27.52 -3.36 14.96
N TYR A 269 26.91 -4.15 14.09
CA TYR A 269 26.55 -5.54 14.38
C TYR A 269 27.78 -6.38 14.66
N TYR A 270 28.76 -6.39 13.76
CA TYR A 270 29.97 -7.19 13.94
C TYR A 270 30.86 -6.67 15.08
N LYS A 271 30.84 -5.37 15.37
CA LYS A 271 31.49 -4.84 16.58
C LYS A 271 30.86 -5.40 17.86
N ARG A 272 29.55 -5.65 17.86
CA ARG A 272 28.83 -6.21 19.01
C ARG A 272 28.97 -7.74 19.11
N PHE A 273 29.00 -8.42 17.98
CA PHE A 273 29.12 -9.89 17.89
C PHE A 273 30.28 -10.27 16.96
N PRO A 274 31.54 -10.08 17.40
CA PRO A 274 32.71 -10.33 16.56
C PRO A 274 32.83 -11.80 16.13
N GLN A 275 32.37 -12.73 16.96
CA GLN A 275 32.37 -14.16 16.64
C GLN A 275 31.48 -14.52 15.43
N ASP A 276 30.46 -13.70 15.14
CA ASP A 276 29.54 -13.99 14.03
C ASP A 276 30.21 -13.76 12.66
N VAL A 277 31.34 -13.04 12.60
CA VAL A 277 32.10 -12.83 11.35
C VAL A 277 32.56 -14.16 10.76
N GLU A 278 33.19 -15.01 11.58
CA GLU A 278 33.71 -16.31 11.15
C GLU A 278 32.56 -17.24 10.74
N ILE A 279 31.51 -17.31 11.55
CA ILE A 279 30.30 -18.10 11.25
C ILE A 279 29.70 -17.69 9.90
N VAL A 280 29.50 -16.39 9.66
CA VAL A 280 28.92 -15.90 8.40
C VAL A 280 29.83 -16.24 7.22
N HIS A 281 31.15 -16.10 7.36
CA HIS A 281 32.10 -16.48 6.31
C HIS A 281 32.04 -17.96 5.96
N GLU A 282 31.99 -18.85 6.97
CA GLU A 282 31.89 -20.29 6.78
C GLU A 282 30.60 -20.68 6.06
N VAL A 283 29.47 -20.12 6.49
CA VAL A 283 28.17 -20.39 5.85
C VAL A 283 28.15 -19.88 4.41
N VAL A 284 28.62 -18.65 4.17
CA VAL A 284 28.69 -18.10 2.81
C VAL A 284 29.54 -18.98 1.90
N LYS A 285 30.69 -19.47 2.40
CA LYS A 285 31.57 -20.37 1.66
C LYS A 285 30.87 -21.69 1.36
N TYR A 286 30.26 -22.32 2.37
CA TYR A 286 29.52 -23.56 2.21
C TYR A 286 28.38 -23.43 1.19
N LEU A 287 27.58 -22.36 1.25
CA LEU A 287 26.51 -22.09 0.30
C LEU A 287 27.04 -21.87 -1.13
N ALA A 288 28.22 -21.25 -1.29
CA ALA A 288 28.83 -21.02 -2.59
C ALA A 288 29.43 -22.30 -3.21
N GLU A 289 29.97 -23.20 -2.38
CA GLU A 289 30.56 -24.47 -2.79
C GLU A 289 29.52 -25.59 -2.98
N SER A 290 28.31 -25.40 -2.44
CA SER A 290 27.18 -26.33 -2.62
C SER A 290 26.77 -26.43 -4.09
N GLU A 291 26.42 -27.65 -4.52
CA GLU A 291 25.96 -27.90 -5.89
C GLU A 291 24.72 -27.03 -6.22
N GLY A 292 24.80 -26.29 -7.33
CA GLY A 292 23.74 -25.33 -7.72
C GLY A 292 23.82 -23.95 -7.05
N GLY A 293 24.86 -23.66 -6.26
CA GLY A 293 25.12 -22.34 -5.68
C GLY A 293 24.24 -21.97 -4.49
N GLY A 294 23.71 -22.98 -3.78
CA GLY A 294 22.90 -22.82 -2.59
C GLY A 294 22.33 -24.13 -2.06
N VAL A 295 21.56 -24.05 -0.98
CA VAL A 295 20.93 -25.20 -0.31
C VAL A 295 19.41 -25.06 -0.31
N LEU A 296 18.69 -26.14 -0.60
CA LEU A 296 17.23 -26.16 -0.56
C LEU A 296 16.72 -26.03 0.88
N LEU A 297 15.81 -25.09 1.09
CA LEU A 297 15.12 -24.89 2.36
C LEU A 297 13.88 -25.80 2.43
N PRO A 298 13.44 -26.19 3.64
CA PRO A 298 12.20 -26.96 3.82
C PRO A 298 10.94 -26.27 3.27
N SER A 299 10.99 -24.94 3.12
CA SER A 299 9.93 -24.13 2.51
C SER A 299 9.91 -24.18 0.97
N GLY A 300 10.82 -24.93 0.35
CA GLY A 300 10.95 -25.05 -1.11
C GLY A 300 11.78 -23.95 -1.78
N GLY A 301 12.27 -22.97 -1.01
CA GLY A 301 13.19 -21.93 -1.53
C GLY A 301 14.64 -22.39 -1.58
N LEU A 302 15.49 -21.70 -2.35
CA LEU A 302 16.93 -21.93 -2.39
C LEU A 302 17.66 -20.86 -1.58
N LEU A 303 18.37 -21.26 -0.52
CA LEU A 303 19.24 -20.37 0.25
C LEU A 303 20.59 -20.24 -0.47
N THR A 304 20.85 -19.06 -1.02
CA THR A 304 22.12 -18.71 -1.67
C THR A 304 22.95 -17.79 -0.77
N PRO A 305 24.24 -17.58 -1.06
CA PRO A 305 25.05 -16.59 -0.35
C PRO A 305 24.41 -15.19 -0.33
N ARG A 306 23.88 -14.74 -1.48
CA ARG A 306 23.16 -13.46 -1.57
C ARG A 306 21.88 -13.46 -0.75
N GLY A 307 21.14 -14.56 -0.78
CA GLY A 307 19.93 -14.75 0.04
C GLY A 307 20.25 -14.60 1.54
N LEU A 308 21.33 -15.24 2.02
CA LEU A 308 21.79 -15.10 3.41
C LEU A 308 22.11 -13.64 3.74
N GLN A 309 22.81 -12.92 2.86
CA GLN A 309 23.18 -11.52 3.08
C GLN A 309 21.95 -10.59 3.19
N THR A 310 20.78 -11.00 2.69
CA THR A 310 19.53 -10.24 2.89
C THR A 310 18.97 -10.32 4.31
N LEU A 311 19.45 -11.23 5.17
CA LEU A 311 19.02 -11.32 6.57
C LEU A 311 19.16 -10.00 7.33
N GLY A 312 20.12 -9.17 6.92
CA GLY A 312 20.31 -7.84 7.50
C GLY A 312 19.07 -6.93 7.37
N LEU A 313 18.27 -7.08 6.31
CA LEU A 313 17.03 -6.31 6.10
C LEU A 313 15.99 -6.59 7.19
N SER A 314 15.94 -7.83 7.67
CA SER A 314 14.95 -8.30 8.64
C SER A 314 15.33 -8.02 10.10
N GLY A 315 16.54 -7.51 10.33
CA GLY A 315 17.13 -7.35 11.67
C GLY A 315 17.78 -6.00 11.90
N LEU A 316 18.80 -5.63 11.11
CA LEU A 316 19.75 -4.57 11.48
C LEU A 316 19.15 -3.16 11.60
N GLY A 317 17.96 -2.93 11.03
CA GLY A 317 17.21 -1.67 11.17
C GLY A 317 16.08 -1.68 12.20
N SER A 318 15.91 -2.77 12.95
CA SER A 318 14.78 -2.97 13.88
C SER A 318 15.22 -3.07 15.33
N SER A 319 14.31 -2.74 16.26
CA SER A 319 14.53 -3.01 17.68
C SER A 319 14.76 -4.51 17.91
N SER A 320 15.73 -4.85 18.76
CA SER A 320 16.23 -6.21 19.04
C SER A 320 16.69 -7.04 17.82
N GLY A 321 16.86 -6.42 16.66
CA GLY A 321 17.18 -7.14 15.44
C GLY A 321 18.62 -7.66 15.39
N PHE A 322 19.55 -7.01 16.09
CA PHE A 322 20.93 -7.49 16.23
C PHE A 322 20.97 -8.86 16.94
N GLU A 323 20.26 -8.97 18.06
CA GLU A 323 20.16 -10.21 18.83
C GLU A 323 19.46 -11.32 18.02
N ARG A 324 18.47 -10.97 17.20
CA ARG A 324 17.81 -11.92 16.29
C ARG A 324 18.76 -12.47 15.23
N VAL A 325 19.54 -11.61 14.57
CA VAL A 325 20.52 -12.06 13.56
C VAL A 325 21.60 -12.93 14.22
N CYS A 326 22.13 -12.52 15.37
CA CYS A 326 23.10 -13.32 16.12
C CYS A 326 22.51 -14.68 16.56
N THR A 327 21.25 -14.72 16.98
CA THR A 327 20.57 -15.99 17.30
C THR A 327 20.47 -16.92 16.08
N ILE A 328 20.23 -16.38 14.88
CA ILE A 328 20.24 -17.15 13.64
C ILE A 328 21.65 -17.69 13.36
N CYS A 329 22.70 -16.87 13.52
CA CYS A 329 24.08 -17.32 13.40
C CYS A 329 24.41 -18.46 14.38
N LEU A 330 24.08 -18.28 15.66
CA LEU A 330 24.36 -19.25 16.72
C LEU A 330 23.58 -20.57 16.57
N ARG A 331 22.27 -20.51 16.26
CA ARG A 331 21.38 -21.69 16.27
C ARG A 331 21.16 -22.30 14.90
N GLY A 332 21.14 -21.47 13.85
CA GLY A 332 20.86 -21.90 12.49
C GLY A 332 22.09 -22.47 11.79
N PHE A 333 23.29 -22.03 12.19
CA PHE A 333 24.53 -22.36 11.49
C PHE A 333 25.65 -22.89 12.40
N GLY A 334 25.56 -22.74 13.73
CA GLY A 334 26.55 -23.25 14.69
C GLY A 334 26.60 -24.77 14.88
N ILE A 335 26.00 -25.56 13.97
CA ILE A 335 26.01 -27.03 13.98
C ILE A 335 26.33 -27.59 12.56
N LEU A 336 26.83 -26.77 11.64
CA LEU A 336 27.29 -27.26 10.34
C LEU A 336 28.75 -27.71 10.40
#